data_AF-A0A948CS37-F1
#
_entry.id   AF-A0A948CS37-F1
#
_cell.length_a   1.000
_cell.length_b   1.000
_cell.length_c   1.000
_cell.angle_alpha   90.00
_cell.angle_beta   90.00
_cell.angle_gamma   90.00
#
_symmetry.space_group_name_H-M   'P 1'
#
loop_
_entity.id
_entity.type
_entity.pdbx_description
1 polymer ?
#
loop_
_entity_poly.entity_id
_entity_poly.type
_entity_poly.pdbx_seq_one_letter_code
_entity_poly.pdbx_strand_id
1 'polypeptide(L)'
;MPPLFEEIDSQASALGEISLRRRRMPAFGDRDIYEVKLGDEFLMSSMFVDAEEALSTLGLAATQGDKLSVVVGGLGLGYTAVAALKDQRISELLVVDALDTVIGWHK
;
A
#
# COMPACT_ATOMS: atom_id res chain seq x y z
N MET A 1 -23.76 9.26 -11.18
CA MET A 1 -22.36 9.70 -11.22
C MET A 1 -21.71 9.22 -9.94
N PRO A 2 -20.60 8.46 -9.97
CA PRO A 2 -19.88 8.09 -8.75
C PRO A 2 -19.47 9.35 -7.98
N PRO A 3 -19.42 9.31 -6.64
CA PRO A 3 -19.01 10.47 -5.86
C PRO A 3 -17.55 10.82 -6.15
N LEU A 4 -17.22 12.11 -6.15
CA LEU A 4 -15.83 12.57 -6.28
C LEU A 4 -14.98 12.22 -5.05
N PHE A 5 -15.64 11.93 -3.93
CA PHE A 5 -15.01 11.60 -2.66
C PHE A 5 -15.92 10.65 -1.87
N GLU A 6 -15.32 9.64 -1.24
CA GLU A 6 -15.97 8.65 -0.41
C GLU A 6 -15.00 8.16 0.65
N GLU A 7 -15.40 8.19 1.92
CA GLU A 7 -14.71 7.43 2.97
C GLU A 7 -15.22 6.00 2.94
N ILE A 8 -14.33 5.04 2.70
CA ILE A 8 -14.64 3.61 2.56
C ILE A 8 -14.72 2.97 3.94
N ASP A 9 -13.76 3.31 4.81
CA ASP A 9 -13.66 2.75 6.14
C ASP A 9 -12.91 3.72 7.06
N SER A 10 -13.26 3.70 8.35
CA SER A 10 -12.59 4.46 9.40
C SER A 10 -12.66 3.68 10.71
N GLN A 11 -11.51 3.42 11.31
CA GLN A 11 -11.41 2.64 12.54
C GLN A 11 -10.39 3.23 13.49
N ALA A 12 -10.62 3.07 14.80
CA ALA A 12 -9.63 3.41 15.80
C ALA A 12 -8.45 2.43 15.76
N SER A 13 -7.23 2.94 15.91
CA SER A 13 -6.02 2.14 16.10
C SER A 13 -5.19 2.66 17.27
N ALA A 14 -4.14 1.93 17.65
CA ALA A 14 -3.22 2.36 18.69
C ALA A 14 -2.48 3.67 18.36
N LEU A 15 -2.40 4.05 17.07
CA LEU A 15 -1.72 5.26 16.61
C LEU A 15 -2.68 6.45 16.36
N GLY A 16 -3.99 6.23 16.51
CA GLY A 16 -5.03 7.19 16.14
C GLY A 16 -6.07 6.57 15.19
N GLU A 17 -7.08 7.35 14.82
CA GLU A 17 -8.08 6.92 13.83
C GLU A 17 -7.40 6.72 12.48
N ILE A 18 -7.52 5.54 11.88
CA ILE A 18 -7.02 5.27 10.54
C ILE A 18 -8.20 5.14 9.59
N SER A 19 -8.14 5.86 8.47
CA SER A 19 -9.22 5.85 7.48
C SER A 19 -8.70 5.61 6.07
N LEU A 20 -9.49 4.87 5.30
CA LEU A 20 -9.33 4.64 3.87
C LEU A 20 -10.40 5.41 3.13
N ARG A 21 -10.00 6.19 2.14
CA ARG A 21 -10.92 6.95 1.29
C ARG A 21 -10.58 6.80 -0.17
N ARG A 22 -11.61 6.92 -1.00
CA ARG A 22 -11.55 6.95 -2.45
C ARG A 22 -11.88 8.34 -2.95
N ARG A 23 -11.06 8.87 -3.83
CA ARG A 23 -11.23 10.17 -4.46
C ARG A 23 -11.04 10.06 -5.97
N ARG A 24 -11.83 10.83 -6.72
CA ARG A 24 -11.60 11.09 -8.15
C ARG A 24 -11.26 12.54 -8.35
N MET A 25 -10.28 12.80 -9.20
CA MET A 25 -9.82 14.15 -9.53
C MET A 25 -9.88 14.34 -11.03
N PRO A 26 -10.54 15.41 -11.54
CA PRO A 26 -10.63 15.65 -12.98
C PRO A 26 -9.27 15.68 -13.70
N ALA A 27 -8.22 16.15 -13.04
CA ALA A 27 -6.85 16.17 -13.55
C ALA A 27 -6.26 14.77 -13.84
N PHE A 28 -6.83 13.73 -13.22
CA PHE A 28 -6.42 12.32 -13.38
C PHE A 28 -7.50 11.47 -14.07
N GLY A 29 -8.48 12.11 -14.73
CA GLY A 29 -9.58 11.45 -15.42
C GLY A 29 -10.50 10.66 -14.47
N ASP A 30 -10.91 9.47 -14.90
CA ASP A 30 -11.82 8.58 -14.16
C ASP A 30 -11.09 7.62 -13.20
N ARG A 31 -9.78 7.82 -12.97
CA ARG A 31 -8.98 6.97 -12.08
C ARG A 31 -9.40 7.17 -10.62
N ASP A 32 -9.66 6.06 -9.94
CA ASP A 32 -9.82 6.05 -8.49
C ASP A 32 -8.46 6.22 -7.79
N ILE A 33 -8.39 7.18 -6.88
CA ILE A 33 -7.24 7.44 -6.01
C ILE A 33 -7.62 7.03 -4.60
N TYR A 34 -6.87 6.08 -4.04
CA TYR A 34 -7.02 5.64 -2.66
C TYR A 34 -6.05 6.42 -1.78
N GLU A 35 -6.52 6.87 -0.63
CA GLU A 35 -5.74 7.65 0.32
C GLU A 35 -5.95 7.08 1.72
N VAL A 36 -4.86 6.98 2.48
CA VAL A 36 -4.87 6.55 3.88
C VAL A 36 -4.51 7.75 4.73
N LYS A 37 -5.30 7.97 5.79
CA LYS A 37 -5.05 9.02 6.79
C LYS A 37 -4.87 8.43 8.18
N LEU A 38 -4.12 9.14 9.01
CA LEU A 38 -4.02 8.89 10.45
C LEU A 38 -4.48 10.16 11.19
N GLY A 39 -5.69 10.12 11.74
CA GLY A 39 -6.44 11.28 12.17
C GLY A 39 -6.65 12.26 11.02
N ASP A 40 -6.13 13.47 11.20
CA ASP A 40 -6.21 14.52 10.18
C ASP A 40 -5.05 14.50 9.17
N GLU A 41 -3.99 13.76 9.47
CA GLU A 41 -2.77 13.72 8.66
C GLU A 41 -2.87 12.75 7.49
N PHE A 42 -2.27 13.14 6.36
CA PHE A 42 -2.10 12.25 5.20
C PHE A 42 -0.93 11.30 5.43
N LEU A 43 -1.18 10.01 5.29
CA LEU A 43 -0.15 8.99 5.42
C LEU A 43 0.40 8.54 4.06
N MET A 44 -0.49 8.17 3.14
CA MET A 44 -0.10 7.70 1.80
C MET A 44 -1.24 7.77 0.78
N SER A 45 -0.90 7.66 -0.51
CA SER A 45 -1.86 7.70 -1.62
C SER A 45 -1.44 6.80 -2.77
N SER A 46 -2.41 6.23 -3.48
CA SER A 46 -2.18 5.53 -4.74
C SER A 46 -1.91 6.46 -5.94
N MET A 47 -1.83 7.78 -5.72
CA MET A 47 -1.56 8.76 -6.77
C MET A 47 -0.13 8.63 -7.31
N PHE A 48 0.83 8.41 -6.42
CA PHE A 48 2.25 8.23 -6.73
C PHE A 48 2.80 7.07 -5.90
N VAL A 49 3.32 6.04 -6.56
CA VAL A 49 3.75 4.79 -5.91
C VAL A 49 5.17 4.40 -6.31
N ASP A 50 5.86 5.29 -7.02
CA ASP A 50 7.16 5.04 -7.65
C ASP A 50 8.22 4.71 -6.59
N ALA A 51 8.14 5.33 -5.41
CA ALA A 51 9.07 5.06 -4.31
C ALA A 51 8.86 3.66 -3.73
N GLU A 52 7.61 3.24 -3.54
CA GLU A 52 7.21 1.93 -3.03
C GLU A 52 7.63 0.81 -3.98
N GLU A 53 7.43 1.00 -5.28
CA GLU A 53 7.87 0.04 -6.30
C GLU A 53 9.40 0.02 -6.45
N ALA A 54 10.06 1.19 -6.39
CA ALA A 54 11.51 1.29 -6.46
C ALA A 54 12.20 0.63 -5.26
N LEU A 55 11.64 0.79 -4.05
CA LEU A 55 12.15 0.15 -2.83
C LEU A 55 12.28 -1.37 -3.03
N SER A 56 11.23 -2.01 -3.56
CA SER A 56 11.26 -3.43 -3.83
C SER A 56 12.21 -3.78 -4.98
N THR A 57 12.11 -3.07 -6.10
CA THR A 57 12.85 -3.39 -7.33
C THR A 57 14.37 -3.26 -7.11
N LEU A 58 14.80 -2.15 -6.52
CA LEU A 58 16.21 -1.87 -6.28
C LEU A 58 16.78 -2.76 -5.17
N GLY A 59 16.00 -3.02 -4.11
CA GLY A 59 16.41 -3.90 -3.02
C GLY A 59 16.64 -5.35 -3.49
N LEU A 60 15.72 -5.87 -4.31
CA LEU A 60 15.84 -7.22 -4.86
C LEU A 60 16.96 -7.31 -5.89
N ALA A 61 17.17 -6.29 -6.73
CA ALA A 61 18.28 -6.25 -7.69
C ALA A 61 19.66 -6.30 -7.01
N ALA A 62 19.78 -5.71 -5.82
CA ALA A 62 21.01 -5.76 -5.02
C ALA A 62 21.23 -7.11 -4.31
N THR A 63 20.22 -7.99 -4.30
CA THR A 63 20.27 -9.29 -3.62
C THR A 63 20.59 -10.41 -4.61
N GLN A 64 21.51 -11.30 -4.22
CA GLN A 64 21.90 -12.47 -5.03
C GLN A 64 21.18 -13.74 -4.59
N GLY A 65 21.16 -14.74 -5.48
CA GLY A 65 20.58 -16.05 -5.22
C GLY A 65 19.18 -16.23 -5.82
N ASP A 66 18.68 -17.45 -5.68
CA ASP A 66 17.36 -17.90 -6.14
C ASP A 66 16.54 -18.41 -4.93
N LYS A 67 15.22 -18.57 -5.11
CA LYS A 67 14.29 -19.02 -4.06
C LYS A 67 14.38 -18.15 -2.81
N LEU A 68 14.32 -16.83 -3.00
CA LEU A 68 14.39 -15.84 -1.95
C LEU A 68 13.18 -15.96 -1.01
N SER A 69 13.46 -15.78 0.28
CA SER A 69 12.46 -15.52 1.32
C SER A 69 12.50 -14.04 1.65
N VAL A 70 11.41 -13.32 1.39
CA VAL A 70 11.38 -11.85 1.49
C VAL A 70 10.40 -11.41 2.57
N VAL A 71 10.80 -10.44 3.37
CA VAL A 71 9.92 -9.77 4.33
C VAL A 71 9.71 -8.32 3.89
N VAL A 72 8.45 -7.90 3.81
CA VAL A 72 8.05 -6.50 3.60
C VAL A 72 7.49 -5.97 4.92
N GLY A 73 8.16 -4.95 5.46
CA GLY A 73 7.69 -4.23 6.64
C GLY A 73 6.73 -3.11 6.23
N GLY A 74 5.50 -3.19 6.72
CA GLY A 74 4.38 -2.35 6.31
C GLY A 74 3.67 -2.91 5.07
N LEU A 75 2.35 -3.03 5.13
CA LEU A 75 1.48 -3.38 4.02
C LEU A 75 1.03 -2.12 3.28
N GLY A 76 0.52 -1.12 4.01
CA GLY A 76 -0.05 0.10 3.43
C GLY A 76 -1.08 -0.22 2.34
N LEU A 77 -0.92 0.37 1.15
CA LEU A 77 -1.74 0.06 -0.02
C LEU A 77 -1.22 -1.13 -0.85
N GLY A 78 -0.17 -1.82 -0.40
CA GLY A 78 0.32 -3.08 -0.98
C GLY A 78 1.33 -2.94 -2.11
N TYR A 79 1.65 -1.73 -2.58
CA TYR A 79 2.50 -1.52 -3.77
C TYR A 79 3.89 -2.14 -3.65
N THR A 80 4.56 -2.02 -2.50
CA THR A 80 5.87 -2.66 -2.29
C THR A 80 5.78 -4.19 -2.34
N ALA A 81 4.78 -4.79 -1.69
CA ALA A 81 4.57 -6.23 -1.70
C ALA A 81 4.24 -6.75 -3.11
N VAL A 82 3.36 -6.07 -3.84
CA VAL A 82 3.01 -6.42 -5.23
C VAL A 82 4.23 -6.27 -6.15
N ALA A 83 5.04 -5.23 -5.99
CA ALA A 83 6.27 -5.06 -6.75
C ALA A 83 7.27 -6.20 -6.46
N ALA A 84 7.39 -6.65 -5.21
CA ALA A 84 8.24 -7.77 -4.83
C ALA A 84 7.83 -9.05 -5.54
N LEU A 85 6.53 -9.38 -5.54
CA LEU A 85 5.99 -10.59 -6.18
C LEU A 85 6.23 -10.68 -7.70
N LYS A 86 6.65 -9.59 -8.35
CA LYS A 86 7.05 -9.61 -9.77
C LYS A 86 8.41 -10.31 -9.98
N ASP A 87 9.28 -10.35 -8.97
CA ASP A 87 10.57 -11.03 -9.04
C ASP A 87 10.42 -12.55 -8.92
N GLN A 88 10.72 -13.26 -10.00
CA GLN A 88 10.56 -14.71 -10.12
C GLN A 88 11.47 -15.52 -9.18
N ARG A 89 12.47 -14.88 -8.57
CA ARG A 89 13.36 -15.55 -7.62
C ARG A 89 12.69 -15.72 -6.26
N ILE A 90 11.62 -15.00 -5.93
CA ILE A 90 10.94 -15.11 -4.63
C ILE A 90 10.17 -16.42 -4.54
N SER A 91 10.44 -17.20 -3.50
CA SER A 91 9.69 -18.42 -3.16
C SER A 91 8.65 -18.20 -2.07
N GLU A 92 8.86 -17.21 -1.19
CA GLU A 92 7.91 -16.80 -0.16
C GLU A 92 8.01 -15.29 0.12
N LEU A 93 6.87 -14.67 0.39
CA LEU A 93 6.77 -13.27 0.80
C LEU A 93 5.95 -13.18 2.09
N LEU A 94 6.56 -12.65 3.15
CA LEU A 94 5.89 -12.33 4.40
C LEU A 94 5.69 -10.81 4.49
N VAL A 95 4.45 -10.37 4.71
CA VAL A 95 4.15 -8.97 5.01
C VAL A 95 3.87 -8.84 6.50
N VAL A 96 4.53 -7.88 7.14
CA VAL A 96 4.33 -7.56 8.55
C VAL A 96 3.83 -6.13 8.66
N ASP A 97 2.60 -5.94 9.12
CA ASP A 97 2.04 -4.62 9.40
C ASP A 97 1.60 -4.55 10.87
N ALA A 98 1.68 -3.36 11.46
CA ALA A 98 1.31 -3.12 12.85
C ALA A 98 -0.19 -2.83 13.04
N LEU A 99 -0.90 -2.50 11.95
CA LEU A 99 -2.29 -2.05 11.99
C LEU A 99 -3.20 -3.13 11.43
N ASP A 100 -3.96 -3.78 12.31
CA ASP A 100 -4.94 -4.81 11.94
C ASP A 100 -5.96 -4.31 10.91
N THR A 101 -6.37 -3.04 11.00
CA THR A 101 -7.27 -2.40 10.02
C THR A 101 -6.67 -2.38 8.62
N VAL A 102 -5.38 -2.03 8.49
CA VAL A 102 -4.69 -2.03 7.20
C VAL A 102 -4.65 -3.45 6.63
N ILE A 103 -4.32 -4.45 7.45
CA ILE A 103 -4.35 -5.85 7.04
C ILE A 103 -5.77 -6.28 6.61
N GLY A 104 -6.80 -5.81 7.33
CA GLY A 104 -8.20 -6.09 7.06
C GLY A 104 -8.67 -5.62 5.69
N TRP A 105 -8.18 -4.47 5.20
CA TRP A 105 -8.56 -3.95 3.89
C TRP A 105 -8.12 -4.82 2.72
N HIS A 106 -7.15 -5.72 2.91
CA HIS A 106 -6.64 -6.63 1.88
C HIS A 106 -7.16 -8.07 2.02
N LYS A 107 -8.11 -8.32 2.93
CA LYS A 107 -8.75 -9.63 3.14
C LYS A 107 -10.17 -9.65 2.58
#